data_AF-A0A2P8H7M5-F1
#
_entry.id   AF-A0A2P8H7M5-F1
#
_cell.length_a   1.000
_cell.length_b   1.000
_cell.length_c   1.000
_cell.angle_alpha   90.00
_cell.angle_beta   90.00
_cell.angle_gamma   90.00
#
_symmetry.space_group_name_H-M   'P 1'
#
loop_
_entity.id
_entity.type
_entity.pdbx_description
1 polymer ?
#
loop_
_entity_poly.entity_id
_entity_poly.type
_entity_poly.pdbx_seq_one_letter_code
_entity_poly.pdbx_strand_id
1 'polypeptide(L)'
;MEFKLSDEPIQAISEREHFYRQLIEQSSEIIIVHQNHQVLYINESGSKALRGTKEQILGASVLSIIKEEYKEAIRQRIQKVMAENKPAQLIEQTMLRLDGSPFDVEVNCSPVIYRNQKAIQSVLRDITPRKEAERKQKELVKEINSISAPIVPVSKGVSVLPLIGSIDPIRAKQLAEDIPSKIQKYNVDYLIIDFSGIYNIDSLVIEYLFQISKTIRLLGIQPILTGLRPDLAQKVVEIGVDLSAIHTMATVEDAMNYLARKNQ
;
A
#
# COMPACT_ATOMS: atom_id res chain seq x y z
N MET A 1 -42.11 -23.67 -60.08
CA MET A 1 -42.25 -23.81 -58.62
C MET A 1 -40.94 -23.35 -58.01
N GLU A 2 -40.84 -22.07 -57.68
CA GLU A 2 -39.65 -21.49 -57.06
C GLU A 2 -39.59 -21.93 -55.60
N PHE A 3 -38.50 -22.61 -55.23
CA PHE A 3 -38.17 -22.89 -53.84
C PHE A 3 -37.75 -21.56 -53.19
N LYS A 4 -38.64 -20.96 -52.39
CA LYS A 4 -38.24 -19.96 -51.40
C LYS A 4 -37.41 -20.68 -50.33
N LEU A 5 -36.08 -20.56 -50.40
CA LEU A 5 -35.24 -20.77 -49.22
C LEU A 5 -35.67 -19.75 -48.18
N SER A 6 -36.06 -20.20 -46.99
CA SER A 6 -36.44 -19.33 -45.88
C SER A 6 -35.23 -18.58 -45.34
N ASP A 7 -35.33 -17.26 -45.17
CA ASP A 7 -34.29 -16.38 -44.60
C ASP A 7 -34.10 -16.56 -43.08
N GLU A 8 -34.90 -17.42 -42.44
CA GLU A 8 -34.89 -17.66 -40.98
C GLU A 8 -33.53 -18.07 -40.38
N PRO A 9 -32.69 -18.93 -41.03
CA PRO A 9 -31.39 -19.32 -40.48
C PRO A 9 -30.38 -18.16 -40.45
N ILE A 10 -30.42 -17.27 -41.45
CA ILE A 10 -29.50 -16.14 -41.58
C ILE A 10 -29.85 -15.07 -40.54
N GLN A 11 -31.14 -14.84 -40.32
CA GLN A 11 -31.64 -13.88 -39.34
C GLN A 11 -31.30 -14.31 -37.90
N ALA A 12 -31.49 -15.60 -37.57
CA ALA A 12 -31.13 -16.15 -36.26
C ALA A 12 -29.61 -16.10 -35.97
N ILE A 13 -28.76 -16.28 -36.99
CA ILE A 13 -27.30 -16.14 -36.86
C ILE A 13 -26.93 -14.67 -36.60
N SER A 14 -27.50 -13.74 -37.37
CA SER A 14 -27.24 -12.31 -37.23
C SER A 14 -27.68 -11.77 -35.86
N GLU A 15 -28.84 -12.20 -35.35
CA GLU A 15 -29.34 -11.81 -34.03
C GLU A 15 -28.44 -12.32 -32.91
N ARG A 16 -27.98 -13.57 -33.01
CA ARG A 16 -27.07 -14.17 -32.02
C ARG A 16 -25.69 -13.53 -32.02
N GLU A 17 -25.13 -13.22 -33.20
CA GLU A 17 -23.87 -12.47 -33.31
C GLU A 17 -23.99 -11.06 -32.74
N HIS A 18 -25.11 -10.38 -33.00
CA HIS A 18 -25.37 -9.05 -32.45
C HIS A 18 -25.44 -9.07 -30.92
N PHE A 19 -26.17 -10.03 -30.35
CA PHE A 19 -26.30 -10.20 -28.90
C PHE A 19 -24.95 -10.46 -28.22
N TYR A 20 -24.14 -11.40 -28.73
CA TYR A 20 -22.82 -11.67 -28.15
C TYR A 20 -21.87 -10.47 -28.26
N ARG A 21 -21.90 -9.75 -29.38
CA ARG A 21 -21.13 -8.52 -29.53
C ARG A 21 -21.52 -7.49 -28.48
N GLN A 22 -22.82 -7.28 -28.24
CA GLN A 22 -23.28 -6.35 -27.20
C GLN A 22 -22.77 -6.74 -25.81
N LEU A 23 -22.81 -8.02 -25.44
CA LEU A 23 -22.29 -8.49 -24.14
C LEU A 23 -20.80 -8.20 -23.96
N ILE A 24 -20.00 -8.41 -25.00
CA ILE A 24 -18.55 -8.17 -24.97
C ILE A 24 -18.25 -6.66 -24.90
N GLU A 25 -18.98 -5.86 -25.67
CA GLU A 25 -18.80 -4.39 -25.71
C GLU A 25 -19.27 -3.71 -24.40
N GLN A 26 -20.26 -4.27 -23.71
CA GLN A 26 -20.77 -3.75 -22.43
C GLN A 26 -20.02 -4.30 -21.20
N SER A 27 -19.13 -5.28 -21.38
CA SER A 27 -18.31 -5.82 -20.29
C SER A 27 -17.48 -4.71 -19.63
N SER A 28 -17.45 -4.67 -18.30
CA SER A 28 -16.56 -3.79 -17.54
C SER A 28 -15.10 -4.24 -17.60
N GLU A 29 -14.85 -5.49 -17.97
CA GLU A 29 -13.52 -6.03 -18.20
C GLU A 29 -13.00 -5.59 -19.57
N ILE A 30 -11.70 -5.34 -19.64
CA ILE A 30 -10.99 -5.05 -20.88
C ILE A 30 -10.78 -6.36 -21.62
N ILE A 31 -11.22 -6.44 -22.86
CA ILE A 31 -11.07 -7.65 -23.68
C ILE A 31 -10.26 -7.29 -24.92
N ILE A 32 -9.12 -7.95 -25.09
CA ILE A 32 -8.24 -7.80 -26.25
C ILE A 32 -8.07 -9.17 -26.90
N VAL A 33 -8.24 -9.24 -28.22
CA VAL A 33 -7.83 -10.43 -28.99
C VAL A 33 -6.63 -10.03 -29.83
N HIS A 34 -5.56 -10.83 -29.78
CA HIS A 34 -4.35 -10.56 -30.53
C HIS A 34 -3.72 -11.83 -31.11
N GLN A 35 -2.98 -11.67 -32.20
CA GLN A 35 -2.23 -12.75 -32.87
C GLN A 35 -0.91 -12.18 -33.37
N ASN A 36 0.20 -12.94 -33.25
CA ASN A 36 1.54 -12.45 -33.60
C ASN A 36 1.86 -11.09 -32.96
N HIS A 37 1.40 -10.91 -31.72
CA HIS A 37 1.42 -9.68 -30.95
C HIS A 37 0.56 -8.52 -31.50
N GLN A 38 -0.08 -8.64 -32.66
CA GLN A 38 -0.95 -7.60 -33.22
C GLN A 38 -2.38 -7.71 -32.68
N VAL A 39 -2.95 -6.59 -32.26
CA VAL A 39 -4.33 -6.52 -31.77
C VAL A 39 -5.31 -6.66 -32.94
N LEU A 40 -6.17 -7.66 -32.87
CA LEU A 40 -7.22 -7.95 -33.86
C LEU A 40 -8.59 -7.43 -33.43
N TYR A 41 -8.82 -7.33 -32.11
CA TYR A 41 -10.06 -6.86 -31.53
C TYR A 41 -9.80 -6.24 -30.15
N ILE A 42 -10.58 -5.21 -29.83
CA ILE A 42 -10.69 -4.64 -28.49
C ILE A 42 -12.12 -4.16 -28.25
N ASN A 43 -12.65 -4.36 -27.04
CA ASN A 43 -13.97 -3.83 -26.67
C ASN A 43 -13.92 -2.34 -26.29
N GLU A 44 -15.09 -1.70 -26.15
CA GLU A 44 -15.21 -0.29 -25.74
C GLU A 44 -14.48 0.00 -24.41
N SER A 45 -14.63 -0.89 -23.42
CA SER A 45 -13.96 -0.74 -22.12
C SER A 45 -12.44 -0.74 -22.25
N GLY A 46 -11.89 -1.57 -23.12
CA GLY A 46 -10.46 -1.56 -23.43
C GLY A 46 -9.98 -0.28 -24.08
N SER A 47 -10.72 0.25 -25.06
CA SER A 47 -10.39 1.53 -25.71
C SER A 47 -10.35 2.67 -24.69
N LYS A 48 -11.37 2.75 -23.83
CA LYS A 48 -11.45 3.76 -22.77
C LYS A 48 -10.34 3.62 -21.73
N ALA A 49 -10.08 2.39 -21.25
CA ALA A 49 -9.05 2.13 -20.25
C ALA A 49 -7.63 2.44 -20.77
N LEU A 50 -7.36 2.14 -22.05
CA LEU A 50 -6.09 2.46 -22.70
C LEU A 50 -5.98 3.93 -23.15
N ARG A 51 -7.03 4.74 -22.95
CA ARG A 51 -7.10 6.15 -23.35
C ARG A 51 -6.78 6.38 -24.83
N GLY A 52 -7.36 5.55 -25.69
CA GLY A 52 -7.25 5.71 -27.12
C GLY A 52 -8.49 5.28 -27.87
N THR A 53 -8.45 5.45 -29.18
CA THR A 53 -9.49 5.00 -30.10
C THR A 53 -9.25 3.58 -30.56
N LYS A 54 -10.30 2.85 -30.96
CA LYS A 54 -10.16 1.48 -31.48
C LYS A 54 -9.24 1.47 -32.71
N GLU A 55 -9.32 2.50 -33.55
CA GLU A 55 -8.53 2.65 -34.77
C GLU A 55 -7.03 2.74 -34.49
N GLN A 56 -6.62 3.40 -33.40
CA GLN A 56 -5.22 3.49 -32.99
C GLN A 56 -4.69 2.16 -32.42
N ILE A 57 -5.57 1.39 -31.80
CA ILE A 57 -5.19 0.17 -31.07
C ILE A 57 -5.20 -1.05 -32.00
N LEU A 58 -6.14 -1.13 -32.93
CA LEU A 58 -6.23 -2.22 -33.90
C LEU A 58 -4.99 -2.24 -34.80
N GLY A 59 -4.40 -3.42 -34.97
CA GLY A 59 -3.16 -3.63 -35.71
C GLY A 59 -1.89 -3.25 -34.95
N ALA A 60 -1.98 -2.47 -33.86
CA ALA A 60 -0.85 -2.16 -33.02
C ALA A 60 -0.35 -3.40 -32.27
N SER A 61 0.91 -3.35 -31.83
CA SER A 61 1.48 -4.42 -31.02
C SER A 61 0.95 -4.35 -29.58
N VAL A 62 0.40 -5.44 -29.05
CA VAL A 62 0.01 -5.56 -27.64
C VAL A 62 1.20 -5.39 -26.68
N LEU A 63 2.43 -5.49 -27.18
CA LEU A 63 3.63 -5.21 -26.39
C LEU A 63 3.89 -3.70 -26.21
N SER A 64 3.22 -2.81 -26.95
CA SER A 64 3.38 -1.36 -26.80
C SER A 64 2.84 -0.85 -25.46
N ILE A 65 1.84 -1.54 -24.91
CA ILE A 65 1.20 -1.25 -23.62
C ILE A 65 1.88 -2.00 -22.46
N ILE A 66 3.04 -2.62 -22.69
CA ILE A 66 3.85 -3.32 -21.69
C ILE A 66 5.11 -2.49 -21.40
N LYS A 67 5.47 -2.32 -20.13
CA LYS A 67 6.73 -1.67 -19.75
C LYS A 67 7.93 -2.44 -20.32
N GLU A 68 8.98 -1.74 -20.70
CA GLU A 68 10.16 -2.30 -21.39
C GLU A 68 10.73 -3.53 -20.65
N GLU A 69 10.90 -3.42 -19.34
CA GLU A 69 11.44 -4.47 -18.46
C GLU A 69 10.62 -5.77 -18.44
N TYR A 70 9.33 -5.73 -18.80
CA TYR A 70 8.45 -6.90 -18.81
C TYR A 70 8.16 -7.45 -20.22
N LYS A 71 8.60 -6.79 -21.29
CA LYS A 71 8.27 -7.20 -22.66
C LYS A 71 8.72 -8.62 -22.99
N GLU A 72 9.93 -9.02 -22.60
CA GLU A 72 10.43 -10.38 -22.86
C GLU A 72 9.65 -11.45 -22.09
N ALA A 73 9.36 -11.20 -20.81
CA ALA A 73 8.56 -12.11 -20.00
C ALA A 73 7.15 -12.31 -20.58
N ILE A 74 6.52 -11.23 -21.04
CA ILE A 74 5.19 -11.30 -21.67
C ILE A 74 5.24 -11.98 -23.04
N ARG A 75 6.30 -11.77 -23.83
CA ARG A 75 6.49 -12.50 -25.09
C ARG A 75 6.59 -14.01 -24.87
N GLN A 76 7.40 -14.44 -23.90
CA GLN A 76 7.52 -15.87 -23.55
C GLN A 76 6.20 -16.45 -23.05
N ARG A 77 5.46 -15.69 -22.23
CA ARG A 77 4.14 -16.07 -21.72
C ARG A 77 3.12 -16.25 -22.85
N ILE A 78 3.11 -15.34 -23.83
CA ILE A 78 2.27 -15.44 -25.04
C ILE A 78 2.62 -16.69 -25.85
N GLN A 79 3.91 -16.94 -26.09
CA GLN A 79 4.38 -18.13 -26.82
C GLN A 79 3.95 -19.42 -26.12
N LYS A 80 4.08 -19.49 -24.80
CA LYS A 80 3.68 -20.65 -23.99
C LYS A 80 2.19 -20.96 -24.12
N VAL A 81 1.33 -19.95 -24.01
CA VAL A 81 -0.14 -20.10 -24.17
C VAL A 81 -0.48 -20.68 -25.54
N MET A 82 0.16 -20.18 -26.60
CA MET A 82 -0.08 -20.66 -27.97
C MET A 82 0.44 -22.08 -28.21
N ALA A 83 1.61 -22.42 -27.67
CA ALA A 83 2.23 -23.72 -27.83
C ALA A 83 1.48 -24.80 -27.05
N GLU A 84 1.14 -24.53 -25.79
CA GLU A 84 0.48 -25.50 -24.91
C GLU A 84 -1.03 -25.57 -25.12
N ASN A 85 -1.62 -24.58 -25.79
CA ASN A 85 -3.07 -24.42 -25.95
C ASN A 85 -3.82 -24.47 -24.61
N LYS A 86 -3.25 -23.82 -23.59
CA LYS A 86 -3.79 -23.74 -22.23
C LYS A 86 -3.84 -22.29 -21.74
N PRO A 87 -4.83 -21.91 -20.91
CA PRO A 87 -4.86 -20.60 -20.29
C PRO A 87 -3.63 -20.36 -19.39
N ALA A 88 -3.13 -19.13 -19.40
CA ALA A 88 -2.12 -18.70 -18.45
C ALA A 88 -2.74 -18.31 -17.10
N GLN A 89 -1.98 -18.51 -16.01
CA GLN A 89 -2.37 -18.11 -14.66
C GLN A 89 -2.62 -16.60 -14.57
N LEU A 90 -3.62 -16.17 -13.83
CA LEU A 90 -3.86 -14.75 -13.55
C LEU A 90 -2.60 -14.11 -12.93
N ILE A 91 -2.19 -12.95 -13.46
CA ILE A 91 -1.08 -12.17 -12.90
C ILE A 91 -1.50 -10.74 -12.71
N GLU A 92 -0.93 -10.09 -11.69
CA GLU A 92 -0.95 -8.64 -11.56
C GLU A 92 0.29 -8.05 -12.23
N GLN A 93 0.12 -6.97 -12.99
CA GLN A 93 1.22 -6.21 -13.56
C GLN A 93 0.84 -4.75 -13.81
N THR A 94 1.84 -3.87 -13.84
CA THR A 94 1.64 -2.50 -14.30
C THR A 94 1.89 -2.41 -15.80
N MET A 95 0.87 -1.99 -16.53
CA MET A 95 0.89 -1.72 -17.97
C MET A 95 0.93 -0.22 -18.24
N LEU A 96 1.09 0.16 -19.51
CA LEU A 96 1.09 1.54 -19.99
C LEU A 96 -0.16 1.80 -20.82
N ARG A 97 -0.84 2.92 -20.56
CA ARG A 97 -1.86 3.46 -21.46
C ARG A 97 -1.19 4.08 -22.69
N LEU A 98 -1.97 4.41 -23.72
CA LEU A 98 -1.43 5.02 -24.95
C LEU A 98 -0.83 6.42 -24.73
N ASP A 99 -1.25 7.12 -23.69
CA ASP A 99 -0.65 8.40 -23.25
C ASP A 99 0.63 8.22 -22.40
N GLY A 100 1.08 6.97 -22.20
CA GLY A 100 2.25 6.62 -21.39
C GLY A 100 1.99 6.53 -19.88
N SER A 101 0.79 6.87 -19.40
CA SER A 101 0.48 6.76 -17.97
C SER A 101 0.40 5.29 -17.53
N PRO A 102 0.93 4.95 -16.33
CA PRO A 102 0.85 3.60 -15.83
C PRO A 102 -0.58 3.26 -15.36
N PHE A 103 -0.93 1.99 -15.44
CA PHE A 103 -2.14 1.45 -14.81
C PHE A 103 -1.91 0.00 -14.40
N ASP A 104 -2.42 -0.35 -13.23
CA ASP A 104 -2.28 -1.68 -12.67
C ASP A 104 -3.43 -2.56 -13.15
N VAL A 105 -3.09 -3.74 -13.65
CA VAL A 105 -4.08 -4.70 -14.13
C VAL A 105 -3.86 -6.08 -13.58
N GLU A 106 -4.96 -6.78 -13.33
CA GLU A 106 -4.98 -8.24 -13.32
C GLU A 106 -5.23 -8.72 -14.76
N VAL A 107 -4.41 -9.63 -15.28
CA VAL A 107 -4.55 -10.15 -16.64
C VAL A 107 -4.51 -11.67 -16.67
N ASN A 108 -5.49 -12.24 -17.36
CA ASN A 108 -5.46 -13.62 -17.81
C ASN A 108 -5.36 -13.67 -19.34
N CYS A 109 -4.80 -14.75 -19.87
CA CYS A 109 -4.72 -14.98 -21.31
C CYS A 109 -5.17 -16.41 -21.61
N SER A 110 -6.04 -16.57 -22.59
CA SER A 110 -6.54 -17.88 -23.04
C SER A 110 -6.42 -17.98 -24.56
N PRO A 111 -6.09 -19.17 -25.10
CA PRO A 111 -6.12 -19.39 -26.54
C PRO A 111 -7.56 -19.38 -27.05
N VAL A 112 -7.80 -18.81 -28.23
CA VAL A 112 -9.11 -18.73 -28.88
C VAL A 112 -8.99 -18.92 -30.39
N ILE A 113 -10.07 -19.32 -31.05
CA ILE A 113 -10.17 -19.28 -32.51
C ILE A 113 -10.88 -17.99 -32.91
N TYR A 114 -10.21 -17.16 -33.70
CA TYR A 114 -10.76 -15.92 -34.24
C TYR A 114 -10.60 -15.93 -35.76
N ARG A 115 -11.71 -15.80 -36.50
CA ARG A 115 -11.74 -15.88 -37.97
C ARG A 115 -11.00 -17.11 -38.53
N ASN A 116 -11.25 -18.27 -37.93
CA ASN A 116 -10.62 -19.56 -38.27
C ASN A 116 -9.09 -19.61 -38.09
N GLN A 117 -8.52 -18.72 -37.28
CA GLN A 117 -7.11 -18.71 -36.93
C GLN A 117 -6.91 -18.74 -35.41
N LYS A 118 -5.82 -19.35 -34.95
CA LYS A 118 -5.45 -19.33 -33.53
C LYS A 118 -5.03 -17.92 -33.12
N ALA A 119 -5.62 -17.43 -32.05
CA ALA A 119 -5.32 -16.14 -31.43
C ALA A 119 -5.29 -16.29 -29.91
N ILE A 120 -4.94 -15.21 -29.21
CA ILE A 120 -5.04 -15.10 -27.77
C ILE A 120 -6.13 -14.09 -27.43
N GLN A 121 -7.01 -14.47 -26.51
CA GLN A 121 -7.86 -13.55 -25.79
C GLN A 121 -7.19 -13.20 -24.46
N SER A 122 -7.00 -11.91 -24.21
CA SER A 122 -6.59 -11.37 -22.93
C SER A 122 -7.77 -10.66 -22.29
N VAL A 123 -8.09 -11.02 -21.05
CA VAL A 123 -9.06 -10.29 -20.22
C VAL A 123 -8.28 -9.58 -19.14
N LEU A 124 -8.45 -8.26 -19.06
CA LEU A 124 -7.74 -7.40 -18.12
C LEU A 124 -8.73 -6.65 -17.24
N ARG A 125 -8.45 -6.61 -15.95
CA ARG A 125 -9.18 -5.84 -14.95
C ARG A 125 -8.31 -4.67 -14.48
N ASP A 126 -8.80 -3.44 -14.62
CA ASP A 126 -8.12 -2.27 -14.03
C ASP A 126 -8.27 -2.30 -12.51
N ILE A 127 -7.17 -2.55 -11.81
CA ILE A 127 -7.08 -2.56 -10.34
C ILE A 127 -6.44 -1.28 -9.80
N THR A 128 -6.14 -0.29 -10.66
CA THR A 128 -5.60 1.01 -10.26
C THR A 128 -6.50 1.71 -9.22
N PRO A 129 -7.84 1.82 -9.41
CA PRO A 129 -8.70 2.49 -8.42
C PRO A 129 -8.65 1.81 -7.05
N ARG A 130 -8.57 0.47 -7.03
CA ARG A 130 -8.46 -0.31 -5.81
C ARG A 130 -7.12 -0.05 -5.11
N LYS A 131 -6.00 -0.13 -5.83
CA LYS A 131 -4.66 0.13 -5.27
C LYS A 131 -4.51 1.57 -4.78
N GLU A 132 -5.08 2.54 -5.48
CA GLU A 132 -5.10 3.94 -5.04
C GLU A 132 -5.93 4.13 -3.76
N ALA A 133 -7.09 3.48 -3.65
CA ALA A 133 -7.91 3.52 -2.44
C ALA A 133 -7.17 2.89 -1.24
N GLU A 134 -6.53 1.73 -1.44
CA GLU A 134 -5.71 1.07 -0.42
C GLU A 134 -4.51 1.93 -0.02
N ARG A 135 -3.86 2.61 -0.98
CA ARG A 135 -2.75 3.53 -0.70
C ARG A 135 -3.21 4.74 0.13
N LYS A 136 -4.30 5.39 -0.28
CA LYS A 136 -4.90 6.51 0.45
C LYS A 136 -5.31 6.10 1.87
N GLN A 137 -5.88 4.91 2.04
CA GLN A 137 -6.22 4.40 3.37
C GLN A 137 -4.96 4.22 4.23
N LYS A 138 -3.88 3.66 3.67
CA LYS A 138 -2.60 3.53 4.37
C LYS A 138 -1.98 4.88 4.70
N GLU A 139 -2.07 5.86 3.81
CA GLU A 139 -1.59 7.24 4.03
C GLU A 139 -2.38 7.91 5.17
N LEU A 140 -3.71 7.83 5.17
CA LEU A 140 -4.55 8.36 6.24
C LEU A 140 -4.26 7.70 7.60
N VAL A 141 -4.06 6.37 7.63
CA VAL A 141 -3.67 5.66 8.86
C VAL A 141 -2.28 6.10 9.33
N LYS A 142 -1.33 6.32 8.42
CA LYS A 142 -0.02 6.88 8.76
C LYS A 142 -0.15 8.31 9.29
N GLU A 143 -1.02 9.13 8.71
CA GLU A 143 -1.23 10.53 9.12
C GLU A 143 -1.85 10.60 10.52
N ILE A 144 -2.83 9.75 10.85
CA ILE A 144 -3.37 9.61 12.21
C ILE A 144 -2.27 9.21 13.21
N ASN A 145 -1.37 8.31 12.82
CA ASN A 145 -0.22 7.90 13.65
C ASN A 145 0.91 8.95 13.69
N SER A 146 0.88 9.96 12.81
CA SER A 146 1.83 11.08 12.76
C SER A 146 1.41 12.28 13.61
N ILE A 147 0.22 12.23 14.24
CA ILE A 147 -0.12 13.19 15.29
C ILE A 147 0.80 12.87 16.49
N SER A 148 1.79 13.75 16.68
CA SER A 148 2.80 13.73 17.73
C SER A 148 2.30 13.16 19.06
N ALA A 149 3.12 12.33 19.71
CA ALA A 149 2.78 11.70 20.98
C ALA A 149 2.20 12.75 21.96
N PRO A 150 0.98 12.55 22.49
CA PRO A 150 0.30 13.56 23.28
C PRO A 150 1.00 13.69 24.64
N ILE A 151 1.37 14.91 25.02
CA ILE A 151 1.78 15.19 26.40
C ILE A 151 0.49 15.40 27.20
N VAL A 152 0.24 14.52 28.18
CA VAL A 152 -0.97 14.52 29.00
C VAL A 152 -0.64 15.02 30.41
N PRO A 153 -1.08 16.22 30.82
CA PRO A 153 -0.94 16.67 32.20
C PRO A 153 -1.81 15.81 33.13
N VAL A 154 -1.22 15.27 34.20
CA VAL A 154 -1.91 14.37 35.14
C VAL A 154 -2.05 14.96 36.54
N SER A 155 -1.13 15.84 36.94
CA SER A 155 -1.22 16.61 38.18
C SER A 155 -0.35 17.87 38.10
N LYS A 156 -0.36 18.71 39.13
CA LYS A 156 0.45 19.94 39.17
C LYS A 156 1.93 19.60 39.01
N GLY A 157 2.56 20.12 37.96
CA GLY A 157 3.98 19.88 37.67
C GLY A 157 4.29 18.49 37.09
N VAL A 158 3.30 17.64 36.81
CA VAL A 158 3.52 16.27 36.31
C VAL A 158 2.76 16.04 35.02
N SER A 159 3.46 15.55 33.99
CA SER A 159 2.86 15.12 32.72
C SER A 159 3.34 13.72 32.34
N VAL A 160 2.53 13.04 31.54
CA VAL A 160 2.82 11.72 30.97
C VAL A 160 2.95 11.84 29.46
N LEU A 161 3.97 11.20 28.90
CA LEU A 161 4.20 10.98 27.48
C LEU A 161 4.04 9.49 27.18
N PRO A 162 2.84 9.03 26.78
CA PRO A 162 2.63 7.65 26.39
C PRO A 162 3.21 7.40 24.99
N LEU A 163 4.09 6.42 24.88
CA LEU A 163 4.58 5.92 23.61
C LEU A 163 3.73 4.70 23.22
N ILE A 164 2.98 4.80 22.12
CA ILE A 164 2.03 3.77 21.70
C ILE A 164 2.36 3.26 20.30
N GLY A 165 2.34 1.94 20.15
CA GLY A 165 2.43 1.22 18.88
C GLY A 165 3.87 0.98 18.43
N SER A 166 4.03 0.67 17.14
CA SER A 166 5.36 0.60 16.53
C SER A 166 5.92 2.02 16.34
N ILE A 167 7.19 2.21 16.70
CA ILE A 167 7.93 3.45 16.46
C ILE A 167 9.03 3.13 15.46
N ASP A 168 8.97 3.78 14.29
CA ASP A 168 10.05 3.74 13.31
C ASP A 168 11.09 4.84 13.58
N PRO A 169 12.28 4.78 12.95
CA PRO A 169 13.32 5.80 13.13
C PRO A 169 12.89 7.22 12.77
N ILE A 170 12.00 7.39 11.78
CA ILE A 170 11.55 8.72 11.33
C ILE A 170 10.73 9.36 12.44
N ARG A 171 9.77 8.61 13.01
CA ARG A 171 8.93 9.03 14.12
C ARG A 171 9.75 9.28 15.38
N ALA A 172 10.72 8.41 15.68
CA ALA A 172 11.59 8.57 16.85
C ALA A 172 12.38 9.88 16.80
N LYS A 173 12.97 10.20 15.65
CA LYS A 173 13.67 11.46 15.41
C LYS A 173 12.75 12.67 15.57
N GLN A 174 11.56 12.62 14.99
CA GLN A 174 10.56 13.70 15.15
C GLN A 174 10.18 13.91 16.60
N LEU A 175 9.98 12.85 17.39
CA LEU A 175 9.71 12.97 18.83
C LEU A 175 10.88 13.62 19.58
N ALA A 176 12.11 13.27 19.23
CA ALA A 176 13.31 13.87 19.81
C ALA A 176 13.43 15.39 19.54
N GLU A 177 12.91 15.86 18.40
CA GLU A 177 12.88 17.27 18.02
C GLU A 177 11.68 18.02 18.63
N ASP A 178 10.49 17.41 18.61
CA ASP A 178 9.24 18.06 18.99
C ASP A 178 9.01 18.16 20.50
N ILE A 179 9.29 17.09 21.25
CA ILE A 179 8.90 16.97 22.66
C ILE A 179 9.58 18.06 23.52
N PRO A 180 10.89 18.36 23.38
CA PRO A 180 11.54 19.42 24.15
C PRO A 180 10.92 20.81 23.95
N SER A 181 10.39 21.12 22.76
CA SER A 181 9.71 22.39 22.49
C SER A 181 8.25 22.39 22.94
N LYS A 182 7.54 21.25 22.81
CA LYS A 182 6.15 21.12 23.25
C LYS A 182 6.03 21.16 24.76
N ILE A 183 6.93 20.48 25.48
CA ILE A 183 6.88 20.38 26.95
C ILE A 183 7.04 21.75 27.63
N GLN A 184 7.79 22.69 27.04
CA GLN A 184 7.96 24.04 27.59
C GLN A 184 6.66 24.85 27.71
N LYS A 185 5.65 24.53 26.88
CA LYS A 185 4.33 25.16 26.98
C LYS A 185 3.56 24.69 28.21
N TYR A 186 3.99 23.59 28.82
CA TYR A 186 3.42 23.03 30.03
C TYR A 186 4.35 23.38 31.19
N ASN A 187 3.79 23.87 32.30
CA ASN A 187 4.56 24.12 33.53
C ASN A 187 4.85 22.78 34.23
N VAL A 188 5.85 22.05 33.75
CA VAL A 188 6.13 20.65 34.11
C VAL A 188 7.49 20.53 34.79
N ASP A 189 7.49 19.93 35.97
CA ASP A 189 8.68 19.57 36.74
C ASP A 189 9.09 18.11 36.46
N TYR A 190 8.11 17.24 36.18
CA TYR A 190 8.29 15.81 35.96
C TYR A 190 7.61 15.33 34.67
N LEU A 191 8.36 14.66 33.80
CA LEU A 191 7.82 13.99 32.62
C LEU A 191 7.96 12.48 32.76
N ILE A 192 6.84 11.78 32.89
CA ILE A 192 6.79 10.32 32.86
C ILE A 192 6.73 9.88 31.40
N ILE A 193 7.70 9.10 30.93
CA ILE A 193 7.74 8.56 29.57
C ILE A 193 7.40 7.07 29.66
N ASP A 194 6.25 6.69 29.11
CA ASP A 194 5.75 5.32 29.23
C ASP A 194 6.05 4.47 27.99
N PHE A 195 6.83 3.40 28.19
CA PHE A 195 7.27 2.44 27.17
C PHE A 195 6.41 1.17 27.15
N SER A 196 5.34 1.10 27.96
CA SER A 196 4.49 -0.09 28.06
C SER A 196 3.86 -0.50 26.72
N GLY A 197 3.52 0.49 25.88
CA GLY A 197 2.77 0.31 24.64
C GLY A 197 3.61 0.16 23.36
N ILE A 198 4.95 0.16 23.45
CA ILE A 198 5.83 0.08 22.28
C ILE A 198 6.36 -1.33 22.05
N TYR A 199 6.34 -1.78 20.81
CA TYR A 199 6.82 -3.11 20.40
C TYR A 199 7.66 -2.96 19.13
N ASN A 200 8.59 -3.90 18.90
CA ASN A 200 9.48 -3.90 17.72
C ASN A 200 10.32 -2.63 17.58
N ILE A 201 11.32 -2.49 18.47
CA ILE A 201 12.18 -1.31 18.57
C ILE A 201 13.61 -1.71 18.21
N ASP A 202 14.18 -0.96 17.26
CA ASP A 202 15.57 -1.09 16.82
C ASP A 202 16.50 -0.17 17.63
N SER A 203 17.81 -0.45 17.60
CA SER A 203 18.82 0.30 18.37
C SER A 203 18.80 1.80 18.08
N LEU A 204 18.59 2.19 16.81
CA LEU A 204 18.50 3.60 16.41
C LEU A 204 17.27 4.30 17.05
N VAL A 205 16.15 3.60 17.17
CA VAL A 205 14.94 4.15 17.82
C VAL A 205 15.20 4.33 19.31
N ILE A 206 15.88 3.37 19.95
CA ILE A 206 16.31 3.47 21.35
C ILE A 206 17.12 4.75 21.56
N GLU A 207 18.16 5.00 20.76
CA GLU A 207 18.99 6.20 20.86
C GLU A 207 18.16 7.50 20.85
N TYR A 208 17.24 7.65 19.89
CA TYR A 208 16.37 8.83 19.82
C TYR A 208 15.43 8.97 21.03
N LEU A 209 14.83 7.86 21.51
CA LEU A 209 13.94 7.91 22.68
C LEU A 209 14.69 8.30 23.95
N PHE A 210 15.91 7.81 24.15
CA PHE A 210 16.74 8.21 25.30
C PHE A 210 17.34 9.62 25.14
N GLN A 211 17.53 10.09 23.91
CA GLN A 211 17.88 11.49 23.65
C GLN A 211 16.81 12.44 24.19
N ILE A 212 15.51 12.13 24.05
CA ILE A 212 14.42 12.91 24.65
C ILE A 212 14.67 13.10 26.16
N SER A 213 14.93 12.01 26.89
CA SER A 213 15.16 12.03 28.34
C SER A 213 16.41 12.84 28.74
N LYS A 214 17.45 12.84 27.91
CA LYS A 214 18.65 13.68 28.14
C LYS A 214 18.32 15.15 27.91
N THR A 215 17.66 15.49 26.81
CA THR A 215 17.32 16.87 26.44
C THR A 215 16.40 17.52 27.47
N ILE A 216 15.31 16.86 27.88
CA ILE A 216 14.37 17.46 28.85
C ILE A 216 14.99 17.68 30.23
N ARG A 217 15.98 16.86 30.62
CA ARG A 217 16.74 17.05 31.85
C ARG A 217 17.62 18.29 31.80
N LEU A 218 18.22 18.59 30.64
CA LEU A 218 18.95 19.85 30.43
C LEU A 218 18.02 21.06 30.52
N LEU A 219 16.73 20.89 30.21
CA LEU A 219 15.70 21.91 30.40
C LEU A 219 15.19 22.00 31.85
N GLY A 220 15.76 21.24 32.79
CA GLY A 220 15.37 21.25 34.21
C GLY A 220 14.19 20.35 34.57
N ILE A 221 13.66 19.57 33.61
CA ILE A 221 12.52 18.67 33.82
C ILE A 221 13.06 17.28 34.19
N GLN A 222 12.54 16.68 35.26
CA GLN A 222 12.97 15.35 35.71
C GLN A 222 12.26 14.25 34.90
N PRO A 223 12.98 13.46 34.07
CA PRO A 223 12.41 12.30 33.39
C PRO A 223 12.20 11.12 34.36
N ILE A 224 11.08 10.42 34.21
CA ILE A 224 10.85 9.10 34.80
C ILE A 224 10.45 8.16 33.66
N LEU A 225 11.12 7.01 33.53
CA LEU A 225 10.76 6.02 32.51
C LEU A 225 9.91 4.92 33.16
N THR A 226 8.83 4.52 32.50
CA THR A 226 7.95 3.45 32.97
C THR A 226 7.73 2.40 31.90
N GLY A 227 7.30 1.20 32.29
CA GLY A 227 6.91 0.16 31.34
C GLY A 227 8.05 -0.43 30.52
N LEU A 228 9.31 -0.31 30.96
CA LEU A 228 10.46 -0.96 30.32
C LEU A 228 10.36 -2.48 30.51
N ARG A 229 9.93 -3.19 29.47
CA ARG A 229 9.88 -4.66 29.46
C ARG A 229 11.29 -5.26 29.45
N PRO A 230 11.47 -6.53 29.91
CA PRO A 230 12.79 -7.17 30.00
C PRO A 230 13.57 -7.18 28.67
N ASP A 231 12.89 -7.42 27.55
CA ASP A 231 13.51 -7.42 26.21
C ASP A 231 14.08 -6.05 25.82
N LEU A 232 13.35 -4.98 26.14
CA LEU A 232 13.79 -3.62 25.90
C LEU A 232 14.94 -3.24 26.84
N ALA A 233 14.83 -3.59 28.11
CA ALA A 233 15.89 -3.33 29.09
C ALA A 233 17.22 -4.00 28.68
N GLN A 234 17.17 -5.25 28.20
CA GLN A 234 18.35 -5.96 27.68
C GLN A 234 18.99 -5.23 26.50
N LYS A 235 18.19 -4.82 25.51
CA LYS A 235 18.70 -4.05 24.35
C LYS A 235 19.35 -2.73 24.77
N VAL A 236 18.78 -2.03 25.75
CA VAL A 236 19.34 -0.76 26.24
C VAL A 236 20.71 -0.98 26.89
N VAL A 237 20.88 -2.07 27.63
CA VAL A 237 22.16 -2.49 28.21
C VAL A 237 23.16 -2.86 27.11
N GLU A 238 22.75 -3.62 26.09
CA GLU A 238 23.61 -4.02 24.97
C GLU A 238 24.16 -2.82 24.19
N ILE A 239 23.35 -1.78 23.98
CA ILE A 239 23.75 -0.55 23.27
C ILE A 239 24.66 0.33 24.15
N GLY A 240 24.72 0.08 25.46
CA GLY A 240 25.54 0.85 26.40
C GLY A 240 24.96 2.24 26.70
N VAL A 241 23.63 2.39 26.65
CA VAL A 241 22.99 3.65 27.03
C VAL A 241 23.05 3.83 28.55
N ASP A 242 23.67 4.91 29.00
CA ASP A 242 23.73 5.24 30.43
C ASP A 242 22.36 5.72 30.96
N LEU A 243 21.79 4.92 31.86
CA LEU A 243 20.54 5.19 32.57
C LEU A 243 20.75 5.62 34.03
N SER A 244 21.98 5.70 34.52
CA SER A 244 22.28 5.90 35.96
C SER A 244 21.58 7.12 36.57
N ALA A 245 21.42 8.18 35.77
CA ALA A 245 20.80 9.43 36.18
C ALA A 245 19.31 9.55 35.82
N ILE A 246 18.66 8.49 35.32
CA ILE A 246 17.23 8.46 34.98
C ILE A 246 16.50 7.51 35.94
N HIS A 247 15.45 8.00 36.59
CA HIS A 247 14.60 7.13 37.41
C HIS A 247 13.75 6.22 36.52
N THR A 248 13.76 4.93 36.81
CA THR A 248 12.94 3.91 36.13
C THR A 248 11.95 3.30 37.12
N MET A 249 10.70 3.12 36.72
CA MET A 249 9.67 2.43 37.50
C MET A 249 8.94 1.39 36.64
N ALA A 250 8.26 0.44 37.27
CA ALA A 250 7.55 -0.61 36.53
C ALA A 250 6.35 -0.03 35.78
N THR A 251 5.54 0.80 36.44
CA THR A 251 4.30 1.37 35.88
C THR A 251 4.20 2.88 36.08
N VAL A 252 3.30 3.52 35.32
CA VAL A 252 2.92 4.93 35.52
C VAL A 252 2.33 5.15 36.91
N GLU A 253 1.57 4.18 37.44
CA GLU A 253 0.98 4.23 38.78
C GLU A 253 2.07 4.31 39.87
N ASP A 254 3.13 3.49 39.75
CA ASP A 254 4.27 3.54 40.67
C ASP A 254 4.95 4.92 40.66
N ALA A 255 5.13 5.50 39.46
CA ALA A 255 5.71 6.82 39.30
C ALA A 255 4.86 7.91 39.96
N MET A 256 3.54 7.84 39.80
CA MET A 256 2.62 8.78 40.44
C MET A 256 2.66 8.66 41.96
N ASN A 257 2.66 7.44 42.50
CA ASN A 257 2.74 7.19 43.94
C ASN A 257 4.07 7.68 44.53
N TYR A 258 5.18 7.50 43.81
CA TYR A 258 6.49 8.01 44.19
C TYR A 258 6.50 9.55 44.28
N LEU A 259 5.96 10.22 43.26
CA LEU A 259 5.89 11.68 43.23
C LEU A 259 4.96 12.24 44.31
N ALA A 260 3.84 11.57 44.59
CA ALA A 260 2.93 11.96 45.65
C ALA A 260 3.60 11.95 47.03
N ARG A 261 4.49 10.98 47.30
CA ARG A 261 5.25 10.90 48.57
C ARG A 261 6.37 11.93 48.66
N LYS A 262 6.97 12.31 47.54
CA LYS A 262 8.09 13.29 47.48
C LYS A 262 7.62 14.73 47.67
N ASN A 263 6.36 15.01 47.36
CA ASN A 263 5.74 16.33 47.46
C ASN A 263 4.96 16.55 48.78
N GLN A 264 5.03 15.60 49.72
CA GLN A 264 4.57 15.75 51.11
C GLN A 264 5.69 16.31 51.98
#